data_AF-A0A1S3NB42-F1
#
_entry.id   AF-A0A1S3NB42-F1
#
_cell.length_a   1.000
_cell.length_b   1.000
_cell.length_c   1.000
_cell.angle_alpha   90.00
_cell.angle_beta   90.00
_cell.angle_gamma   90.00
#
_symmetry.space_group_name_H-M   'P 1'
#
loop_
_entity.id
_entity.type
_entity.pdbx_description
1 polymer ?
#
loop_
_entity_poly.entity_id
_entity_poly.type
_entity_poly.pdbx_seq_one_letter_code
_entity_poly.pdbx_strand_id
1 'polypeptide(L)'
;MCLGVIFNSRGQYERGCTYFERGYEIARDLEEVTLLQRAQVFVGSARAYSMIRKYSRSVETASHSDLLHLTGWKECRENVFTDTAGSAAAAEGKI
;
A
#
# COMPACT_ATOMS: atom_id res chain seq x y z
N MET A 1 -13.62 10.41 0.06
CA MET A 1 -13.01 9.53 1.10
C MET A 1 -13.84 8.29 1.45
N CYS A 2 -15.18 8.32 1.46
CA CYS A 2 -16.01 7.16 1.84
C CYS A 2 -15.71 5.89 1.03
N LEU A 3 -15.48 6.02 -0.28
CA LEU A 3 -15.06 4.90 -1.12
C LEU A 3 -13.75 4.26 -0.62
N GLY A 4 -12.77 5.06 -0.23
CA GLY A 4 -11.50 4.57 0.32
C GLY A 4 -11.68 3.74 1.59
N VAL A 5 -12.61 4.16 2.47
CA VAL A 5 -12.98 3.42 3.68
C VAL A 5 -13.66 2.10 3.34
N ILE A 6 -14.61 2.09 2.40
CA ILE A 6 -15.33 0.89 1.96
C ILE A 6 -14.36 -0.14 1.35
N PHE A 7 -13.41 0.31 0.53
CA PHE A 7 -12.42 -0.60 -0.04
C PHE A 7 -11.42 -1.10 1.00
N ASN A 8 -10.99 -0.26 1.95
CA ASN A 8 -10.14 -0.68 3.06
C ASN A 8 -10.82 -1.73 3.94
N SER A 9 -12.10 -1.56 4.29
CA SER A 9 -12.83 -2.55 5.11
C SER A 9 -13.01 -3.89 4.40
N ARG A 10 -12.97 -3.90 3.07
CA ARG A 10 -12.97 -5.12 2.24
C ARG A 10 -11.57 -5.70 1.99
N GLY A 11 -10.53 -5.16 2.63
CA GLY A 11 -9.14 -5.60 2.42
C GLY A 11 -8.56 -5.21 1.06
N GLN A 12 -9.25 -4.39 0.27
CA GLN A 12 -8.77 -3.87 -1.02
C GLN A 12 -7.97 -2.58 -0.79
N TYR A 13 -6.85 -2.71 -0.08
CA TYR A 13 -6.09 -1.57 0.44
C TYR A 13 -5.51 -0.69 -0.67
N GLU A 14 -5.05 -1.27 -1.78
CA GLU A 14 -4.52 -0.55 -2.94
C GLU A 14 -5.59 0.36 -3.56
N ARG A 15 -6.78 -0.19 -3.85
CA ARG A 15 -7.92 0.58 -4.35
C ARG A 15 -8.36 1.64 -3.34
N GLY A 16 -8.38 1.27 -2.06
CA GLY A 16 -8.71 2.19 -0.98
C GLY A 16 -7.75 3.38 -0.93
N CYS A 17 -6.45 3.13 -1.09
CA CYS A 17 -5.40 4.15 -1.17
C CYS A 17 -5.65 5.12 -2.33
N THR A 18 -5.96 4.62 -3.53
CA THR A 18 -6.27 5.47 -4.70
C THR A 18 -7.43 6.44 -4.43
N TYR A 19 -8.50 5.99 -3.76
CA TYR A 19 -9.61 6.88 -3.41
C TYR A 19 -9.29 7.87 -2.28
N PHE A 20 -8.33 7.54 -1.41
CA PHE A 20 -7.83 8.48 -0.41
C PHE A 20 -6.90 9.53 -1.03
N GLU A 21 -6.02 9.13 -1.96
CA GLU A 21 -5.15 10.03 -2.73
C GLU A 21 -5.96 11.02 -3.56
N ARG A 22 -7.01 10.56 -4.26
CA ARG A 22 -7.92 11.46 -4.96
C ARG A 22 -8.65 12.41 -4.01
N GLY A 23 -9.00 11.94 -2.81
CA GLY A 23 -9.57 12.79 -1.76
C GLY A 23 -8.58 13.84 -1.23
N TYR A 24 -7.30 13.49 -1.17
CA TYR A 24 -6.21 14.40 -0.81
C TYR A 24 -6.01 15.49 -1.87
N GLU A 25 -5.99 15.12 -3.16
CA GLU A 25 -5.87 16.07 -4.27
C GLU A 25 -7.01 17.09 -4.26
N ILE A 26 -8.25 16.63 -4.11
CA ILE A 26 -9.41 17.52 -4.00
C ILE A 26 -9.30 18.44 -2.78
N ALA A 27 -8.89 17.92 -1.62
CA ALA A 27 -8.73 18.72 -0.41
C ALA A 27 -7.64 19.78 -0.55
N ARG A 28 -6.55 19.45 -1.25
CA ARG A 28 -5.47 20.38 -1.60
C ARG A 28 -5.97 21.49 -2.51
N ASP A 29 -6.72 21.14 -3.56
CA ASP A 29 -7.21 22.09 -4.55
C ASP A 29 -8.28 23.03 -3.97
N LEU A 30 -8.98 22.60 -2.91
CA LEU A 30 -9.93 23.42 -2.14
C LEU A 30 -9.27 24.21 -1.00
N GLU A 31 -7.95 24.06 -0.79
CA GLU A 31 -7.19 24.66 0.33
C GLU A 31 -7.77 24.33 1.73
N GLU A 32 -8.48 23.21 1.84
CA GLU A 32 -9.12 22.75 3.07
C GLU A 32 -8.14 21.93 3.92
N VAL A 33 -7.39 22.62 4.78
CA VAL A 33 -6.31 22.04 5.61
C VAL A 33 -6.79 20.86 6.45
N THR A 34 -7.98 20.95 7.03
CA THR A 34 -8.53 19.88 7.89
C THR A 34 -8.81 18.61 7.09
N LEU A 35 -9.35 18.77 5.89
CA LEU A 35 -9.66 17.68 4.98
C LEU A 35 -8.38 17.05 4.42
N LEU A 36 -7.38 17.89 4.13
CA LEU A 36 -6.07 17.47 3.65
C LEU A 36 -5.36 16.60 4.68
N GLN A 37 -5.27 17.04 5.93
CA GLN A 37 -4.68 16.27 7.03
C GLN A 37 -5.40 14.94 7.25
N ARG A 38 -6.74 14.95 7.20
CA ARG A 38 -7.53 13.73 7.32
C ARG A 38 -7.25 12.76 6.17
N ALA A 39 -7.12 13.26 4.94
CA ALA A 39 -6.77 12.43 3.79
C ALA A 39 -5.37 11.82 3.92
N GLN A 40 -4.38 12.58 4.41
CA GLN A 40 -3.02 12.08 4.66
C GLN A 40 -3.01 10.89 5.63
N VAL A 41 -3.76 10.99 6.74
CA VAL A 41 -3.87 9.89 7.72
C VAL A 41 -4.45 8.64 7.07
N PHE A 42 -5.48 8.78 6.23
CA PHE A 42 -6.08 7.64 5.54
C PHE A 42 -5.16 7.01 4.49
N VAL A 43 -4.44 7.82 3.72
CA VAL A 43 -3.43 7.32 2.76
C VAL A 43 -2.34 6.55 3.50
N GLY A 44 -1.79 7.13 4.57
CA GLY A 44 -0.76 6.46 5.39
C GLY A 44 -1.25 5.14 5.96
N SER A 45 -2.46 5.12 6.52
CA SER A 45 -3.09 3.91 7.07
C SER A 45 -3.29 2.83 6.02
N ALA A 46 -3.83 3.18 4.85
CA ALA A 46 -4.06 2.22 3.76
C ALA A 46 -2.74 1.61 3.24
N ARG A 47 -1.69 2.42 3.11
CA ARG A 47 -0.35 1.95 2.72
C ARG A 47 0.25 1.01 3.76
N ALA A 48 0.13 1.34 5.05
CA ALA A 48 0.58 0.48 6.14
C ALA A 48 -0.15 -0.88 6.13
N TYR A 49 -1.47 -0.88 5.95
CA TYR A 49 -2.24 -2.13 5.85
C TYR A 49 -1.89 -2.97 4.62
N SER A 50 -1.65 -2.35 3.47
CA SER A 50 -1.14 -3.05 2.27
C SER A 50 0.22 -3.69 2.54
N MET A 51 1.14 -2.94 3.16
CA MET A 51 2.49 -3.40 3.47
C MET A 51 2.48 -4.57 4.45
N ILE A 52 1.79 -4.44 5.59
CA ILE A 52 1.77 -5.49 6.63
C ILE A 52 1.12 -6.78 6.12
N ARG A 53 0.12 -6.69 5.23
CA ARG A 53 -0.49 -7.87 4.62
C ARG A 53 0.49 -8.64 3.74
N LYS A 54 1.24 -7.93 2.89
CA LYS A 54 2.26 -8.53 2.03
C LYS A 54 3.40 -9.13 2.87
N TYR A 55 3.89 -8.38 3.86
CA TYR A 55 4.90 -8.87 4.80
C TYR A 55 4.45 -10.15 5.51
N SER A 56 3.22 -10.16 6.05
CA SER A 56 2.68 -11.33 6.76
C SER A 56 2.62 -12.55 5.86
N ARG A 57 2.21 -12.39 4.60
CA ARG A 57 2.19 -13.47 3.61
C ARG A 57 3.58 -14.04 3.33
N SER A 58 4.59 -13.19 3.16
CA SER A 58 5.97 -13.62 2.94
C SER A 58 6.52 -14.37 4.17
N VAL A 59 6.13 -13.96 5.38
CA VAL A 59 6.48 -14.66 6.64
C VAL A 59 5.75 -15.99 6.79
N GLU A 60 4.47 -16.06 6.42
CA GLU A 60 3.66 -17.29 6.48
C GLU A 60 4.13 -18.34 5.46
N THR A 61 4.49 -17.90 4.25
CA THR A 61 5.00 -18.79 3.19
C THR A 61 6.40 -19.29 3.52
N ALA A 62 7.23 -18.42 4.14
CA ALA A 62 8.58 -18.70 4.60
C ALA A 62 9.48 -19.40 3.58
N SER A 63 9.24 -19.17 2.27
CA SER A 63 10.08 -19.74 1.23
C SER A 63 11.46 -19.09 1.24
N HIS A 64 12.47 -19.81 0.72
CA HIS A 64 13.83 -19.28 0.67
C HIS A 64 13.91 -17.92 -0.06
N SER A 65 13.15 -17.76 -1.15
CA SER A 65 13.04 -16.49 -1.88
C SER A 65 12.36 -15.38 -1.08
N ASP A 66 11.30 -15.70 -0.34
CA ASP A 66 10.58 -14.70 0.47
C ASP A 66 11.44 -14.22 1.64
N LEU A 67 12.21 -15.12 2.25
CA LEU A 67 13.14 -14.78 3.33
C LEU A 67 14.29 -13.90 2.85
N LEU A 68 14.88 -14.20 1.69
CA LEU A 68 15.91 -13.34 1.07
C LEU A 68 15.36 -11.96 0.71
N HIS A 69 14.13 -11.91 0.19
CA HIS A 69 13.47 -10.66 -0.13
C HIS A 69 13.19 -9.83 1.15
N LEU A 70 12.71 -10.48 2.22
CA LEU A 70 12.50 -9.86 3.53
C LEU A 70 13.79 -9.30 4.13
N THR A 71 14.92 -10.01 4.01
CA THR A 71 16.21 -9.54 4.51
C THR A 71 16.71 -8.33 3.71
N GLY A 72 16.65 -8.40 2.38
CA GLY A 72 17.06 -7.26 1.53
C GLY A 72 16.21 -6.02 1.78
N TRP A 73 14.89 -6.18 1.91
CA TRP A 73 14.02 -5.04 2.25
C TRP A 73 14.33 -4.44 3.63
N LYS A 74 14.66 -5.27 4.63
CA LYS A 74 15.06 -4.79 5.96
C LYS A 74 16.37 -4.01 5.95
N GLU A 75 17.30 -4.36 5.06
CA GLU A 75 18.58 -3.68 4.90
C GLU A 75 18.41 -2.31 4.22
N CYS A 76 17.58 -2.22 3.16
CA CYS A 76 17.36 -0.96 2.43
C CYS A 76 16.30 -0.04 3.08
N ARG A 77 15.44 -0.57 3.96
CA ARG A 77 14.33 0.19 4.60
C ARG A 77 13.44 0.93 3.59
N GLU A 78 13.19 0.33 2.43
CA GLU A 78 12.38 0.98 1.40
C GLU A 78 10.94 1.22 1.86
N ASN A 79 10.39 2.38 1.47
CA ASN A 79 9.04 2.79 1.85
C ASN A 79 7.92 1.90 1.29
N VAL A 80 8.23 1.00 0.36
CA VAL A 80 7.26 0.11 -0.29
C VAL A 80 7.77 -1.31 -0.16
N PHE A 81 6.92 -2.22 0.35
CA PHE A 81 7.19 -3.66 0.34
C PHE A 81 6.39 -4.30 -0.80
N THR A 82 7.09 -4.84 -1.79
CA THR A 82 6.49 -5.61 -2.90
C THR A 82 6.68 -7.09 -2.63
N ASP A 83 5.60 -7.88 -2.59
CA ASP A 83 5.71 -9.34 -2.44
C ASP A 83 6.32 -9.96 -3.72
N THR A 84 7.02 -11.09 -3.58
CA THR A 84 7.66 -11.85 -4.65
C THR A 84 6.65 -12.29 -5.73
N ALA A 85 5.39 -12.54 -5.32
CA ALA A 85 4.27 -12.80 -6.24
C ALA A 85 3.86 -11.57 -7.09
N GLY A 86 4.09 -10.35 -6.60
CA GLY A 86 3.85 -9.11 -7.36
C GLY A 86 4.99 -8.74 -8.31
N SER A 87 6.21 -9.18 -8.00
CA SER A 87 7.39 -9.02 -8.87
C SER A 87 7.26 -9.84 -10.17
N ALA A 88 6.71 -11.06 -10.10
CA ALA A 88 6.45 -11.89 -11.28
C ALA A 88 5.41 -11.24 -12.24
N ALA A 89 4.32 -10.69 -11.69
CA ALA A 89 3.30 -10.01 -12.49
C ALA A 89 3.79 -8.70 -13.15
N ALA A 90 4.78 -8.03 -12.56
CA ALA A 90 5.40 -6.84 -13.15
C ALA A 90 6.36 -7.16 -14.32
N ALA A 91 6.87 -8.40 -14.39
CA ALA A 91 7.72 -8.87 -15.49
C ALA A 91 6.90 -9.31 -16.71
N GLU A 92 5.68 -9.82 -16.52
CA GLU A 92 4.81 -10.32 -17.59
C GLU A 92 4.04 -9.21 -18.34
N GLY A 93 4.06 -7.97 -17.86
CA GLY A 93 3.44 -6.81 -18.51
C GLY A 93 4.33 -6.07 -19.52
N LYS A 94 5.53 -6.60 -19.82
CA LYS A 94 6.46 -6.05 -20.82
C LYS A 94 6.71 -7.08 -21.94
N ILE A 95 5.69 -7.38 -22.73
CA ILE A 95 5.84 -8.00 -24.06
C ILE A 95 4.92 -7.29 -25.03
#